data_AF-A0A356X121-F1
#
_entry.id   AF-A0A356X121-F1
#
_cell.length_a   1.000
_cell.length_b   1.000
_cell.length_c   1.000
_cell.angle_alpha   90.00
_cell.angle_beta   90.00
_cell.angle_gamma   90.00
#
_symmetry.space_group_name_H-M   'P 1'
#
loop_
_entity.id
_entity.type
_entity.pdbx_description
1 polymer ?
#
loop_
_entity_poly.entity_id
_entity_poly.type
_entity_poly.pdbx_seq_one_letter_code
_entity_poly.pdbx_strand_id
1 'polypeptide(L)'
;NIDEDMLTRVAEVTGGRYFRATDSEELENIYAEIDELEKTEVEELIYTDYKDLYERYLALSLAFFVISFILRKTILSGIEDH
;
A
#
# COMPACT_ATOMS: atom_id res chain seq x y z
N ASN A 1 -40.83 13.37 1.57
CA ASN A 1 -40.26 14.46 2.39
C ASN A 1 -38.84 14.06 2.68
N ILE A 2 -37.86 14.81 2.19
CA ILE A 2 -36.44 14.55 2.46
C ILE A 2 -36.14 15.26 3.77
N ASP A 3 -35.49 14.58 4.71
CA ASP A 3 -35.09 15.17 6.00
C ASP A 3 -33.73 15.86 5.82
N GLU A 4 -33.79 17.10 5.34
CA GLU A 4 -32.61 17.94 5.07
C GLU A 4 -31.84 18.27 6.35
N ASP A 5 -32.53 18.35 7.49
CA ASP A 5 -31.92 18.62 8.79
C ASP A 5 -31.05 17.44 9.26
N MET A 6 -31.47 16.20 8.96
CA MET A 6 -30.68 15.01 9.24
C MET A 6 -29.43 14.97 8.38
N LEU A 7 -29.56 15.19 7.06
CA LEU A 7 -28.43 15.15 6.13
C LEU A 7 -27.40 16.25 6.39
N THR A 8 -27.86 17.45 6.75
CA THR A 8 -26.98 18.56 7.14
C THR A 8 -26.17 18.22 8.39
N ARG A 9 -26.81 17.64 9.41
CA ARG A 9 -26.12 17.20 10.64
C ARG A 9 -25.08 16.12 10.37
N VAL A 10 -25.36 15.18 9.47
CA VAL A 10 -24.37 14.15 9.08
C VAL A 10 -23.14 14.81 8.45
N ALA A 11 -23.34 15.76 7.53
CA ALA A 11 -22.24 16.49 6.89
C ALA A 11 -21.40 17.27 7.92
N GLU A 12 -22.04 17.96 8.86
CA GLU A 12 -21.34 18.68 9.95
C GLU A 12 -20.48 17.75 10.82
N VAL A 13 -21.00 16.56 11.15
CA VAL A 13 -20.31 15.58 12.00
C VAL A 13 -19.13 14.92 11.28
N THR A 14 -19.24 14.68 9.97
CA THR A 14 -18.19 14.03 9.18
C THR A 14 -17.18 15.02 8.59
N GLY A 15 -17.42 16.33 8.70
CA GLY A 15 -16.64 17.35 8.01
C GLY A 15 -16.92 17.45 6.51
N GLY A 16 -17.96 16.76 6.04
CA GLY A 16 -18.43 16.84 4.66
C GLY A 16 -19.33 18.07 4.44
N ARG A 17 -19.83 18.22 3.20
CA ARG A 17 -20.81 19.26 2.84
C ARG A 17 -22.10 18.62 2.37
N TYR A 18 -23.22 19.17 2.81
CA TYR A 18 -24.54 18.80 2.30
C TYR A 18 -24.82 19.61 1.03
N PHE A 19 -25.30 18.92 -0.02
CA PHE A 19 -25.68 19.53 -1.28
C PHE A 19 -27.11 19.14 -1.63
N ARG A 20 -27.88 20.11 -2.16
CA ARG A 20 -29.24 19.88 -2.63
C ARG A 20 -29.31 20.27 -4.10
N ALA A 21 -29.31 19.28 -5.00
CA ALA A 21 -29.56 19.52 -6.41
C ALA A 21 -31.07 19.50 -6.68
N THR A 22 -31.62 20.63 -7.11
CA THR A 22 -33.02 20.78 -7.52
C THR A 22 -33.20 20.65 -9.03
N ASP A 23 -32.10 20.75 -9.79
CA ASP A 23 -32.03 20.53 -11.23
C ASP A 23 -30.69 19.89 -11.64
N SER A 24 -30.57 19.55 -12.93
CA SER A 24 -29.38 18.88 -13.47
C SER A 24 -28.14 19.77 -13.55
N GLU A 25 -28.32 21.09 -13.67
CA GLU A 25 -27.20 22.04 -13.77
C GLU A 25 -26.56 22.23 -12.38
N GLU A 26 -27.38 22.33 -11.35
CA GLU A 26 -26.95 22.35 -9.94
C GLU A 26 -26.20 21.06 -9.58
N LEU A 27 -26.67 19.90 -10.06
CA LEU A 27 -25.98 18.62 -9.87
C LEU A 27 -24.58 18.62 -10.51
N GLU A 28 -24.45 19.11 -11.75
CA GLU A 28 -23.16 19.18 -12.46
C GLU A 28 -22.17 20.09 -11.74
N ASN A 29 -22.63 21.24 -11.25
CA ASN A 29 -21.82 22.18 -10.48
C ASN A 29 -21.33 21.58 -9.15
N ILE A 30 -22.18 20.84 -8.45
CA ILE A 30 -21.81 20.13 -7.21
C ILE A 30 -20.69 19.13 -7.48
N TYR A 31 -20.78 18.34 -8.55
CA TYR A 31 -19.74 17.38 -8.92
C TYR A 31 -18.43 18.06 -9.32
N ALA A 32 -18.49 19.19 -10.03
CA ALA A 32 -17.30 19.96 -10.39
C ALA A 32 -16.57 20.48 -9.13
N GLU A 33 -17.31 20.96 -8.13
CA GLU A 33 -16.75 21.42 -6.85
C GLU A 33 -16.12 20.28 -6.03
N ILE A 34 -16.69 19.07 -6.08
CA ILE A 34 -16.14 17.89 -5.40
C ILE A 34 -14.81 17.45 -6.07
N ASP A 35 -14.75 17.44 -7.41
CA ASP A 35 -13.56 17.03 -8.17
C ASP A 35 -12.34 17.95 -7.92
N GLU A 36 -12.57 19.25 -7.66
CA GLU A 36 -11.50 20.18 -7.27
C GLU A 36 -10.89 19.84 -5.90
N LEU A 37 -11.68 19.34 -4.96
CA LEU A 37 -11.22 18.97 -3.62
C LEU A 37 -10.46 17.63 -3.62
N GLU A 38 -10.93 16.62 -4.38
CA GLU A 38 -10.30 15.29 -4.43
C GLU A 38 -8.86 15.30 -4.97
N LYS A 39 -8.56 16.16 -5.95
CA LYS A 39 -7.19 16.25 -6.50
C LYS A 39 -6.18 16.79 -5.49
N THR A 40 -6.64 17.44 -4.43
CA THR A 40 -5.77 18.11 -3.46
C THR A 40 -5.44 17.23 -2.25
N GLU A 41 -6.26 16.22 -1.91
CA GLU A 41 -6.16 15.57 -0.59
C GLU A 41 -5.28 14.32 -0.48
N VAL A 42 -4.92 13.58 -1.54
CA VAL A 42 -4.14 12.34 -1.32
C VAL A 42 -3.14 12.03 -2.44
N GLU A 43 -2.08 12.84 -2.55
CA GLU A 43 -0.75 12.27 -2.84
C GLU A 43 -0.15 11.80 -1.51
N GLU A 44 -0.75 10.78 -0.88
CA GLU A 44 -0.05 10.04 0.16
C GLU A 44 1.16 9.39 -0.53
N LEU A 45 2.34 9.99 -0.34
CA LEU A 45 3.61 9.33 -0.60
C LEU A 45 3.63 8.12 0.32
N ILE A 46 3.18 6.97 -0.20
CA ILE A 46 3.25 5.70 0.50
C ILE A 46 4.74 5.38 0.66
N TYR A 47 5.34 5.85 1.75
CA TYR A 47 6.63 5.40 2.24
C TYR A 47 6.43 3.96 2.71
N THR A 48 6.46 3.03 1.76
CA THR A 48 6.52 1.61 2.10
C THR A 48 7.88 1.37 2.71
N ASP A 49 7.92 1.29 4.04
CA ASP A 49 9.08 0.86 4.82
C ASP A 49 9.29 -0.65 4.56
N TYR A 50 9.86 -0.97 3.41
CA TYR A 50 10.34 -2.32 3.11
C TYR A 50 11.49 -2.63 4.05
N LYS A 51 11.18 -3.25 5.19
CA LYS A 51 12.20 -3.87 6.02
C LYS A 51 12.75 -5.08 5.27
N ASP A 52 13.94 -4.92 4.71
CA ASP A 52 14.67 -5.96 4.01
C ASP A 52 15.09 -7.07 4.99
N LEU A 53 14.18 -8.02 5.26
CA LEU A 53 14.51 -9.26 5.98
C LEU A 53 15.46 -10.17 5.17
N TYR A 54 15.73 -9.83 3.90
CA TYR A 54 16.56 -10.62 2.99
C TYR A 54 18.00 -10.77 3.47
N GLU A 55 18.56 -9.81 4.20
CA GLU A 55 19.96 -9.83 4.63
C GLU A 55 20.31 -11.10 5.44
N ARG A 56 19.42 -11.50 6.35
CA ARG A 56 19.63 -12.69 7.19
C ARG A 56 19.53 -13.98 6.37
N TYR A 57 18.62 -14.04 5.41
CA TYR A 57 18.47 -15.19 4.53
C TYR A 57 19.64 -15.31 3.54
N LEU A 58 20.12 -14.18 3.01
CA LEU A 58 21.29 -14.13 2.13
C LEU A 58 22.54 -14.66 2.84
N ALA A 59 22.78 -14.23 4.08
CA ALA A 59 23.91 -14.72 4.88
C ALA A 59 23.84 -16.24 5.12
N LEU A 60 22.65 -16.77 5.44
CA LEU A 60 22.45 -18.21 5.61
C LEU A 60 22.69 -18.97 4.31
N SER A 61 22.15 -18.51 3.18
CA SER A 61 22.36 -19.13 1.87
C SER A 61 23.83 -19.16 1.48
N LEU A 62 24.57 -18.08 1.73
CA LEU A 62 26.01 -18.02 1.47
C LEU A 62 26.78 -19.04 2.33
N ALA A 63 26.43 -19.16 3.61
CA ALA A 63 27.04 -20.13 4.51
C ALA A 63 26.79 -21.58 4.05
N PHE A 64 25.56 -21.92 3.70
CA PHE A 64 25.22 -23.23 3.14
C PHE A 64 25.96 -23.52 1.83
N PHE A 65 26.11 -22.52 0.96
CA PHE A 65 26.84 -22.68 -0.29
C PHE A 65 28.32 -23.02 -0.04
N VAL A 66 28.99 -22.30 0.88
CA VAL A 66 30.38 -22.59 1.24
C VAL A 66 30.53 -23.97 1.86
N ILE A 67 29.64 -24.35 2.78
CA ILE A 67 29.64 -25.68 3.40
C ILE A 67 29.46 -26.78 2.33
N SER A 68 28.50 -26.61 1.42
CA SER A 68 28.27 -27.53 0.30
C SER A 68 29.50 -27.67 -0.59
N PHE A 69 30.19 -26.56 -0.88
CA PHE A 69 31.40 -26.56 -1.69
C PHE A 69 32.55 -27.34 -1.03
N ILE A 70 32.76 -27.12 0.27
CA ILE A 70 33.77 -27.85 1.06
C ILE A 70 33.44 -29.34 1.12
N LEU A 71 32.19 -29.69 1.46
CA LEU A 71 31.73 -31.08 1.48
C LEU A 71 31.94 -31.76 0.14
N ARG A 72 31.62 -31.09 -0.98
CA ARG A 72 31.84 -31.65 -2.31
C ARG A 72 33.32 -31.91 -2.59
N LYS A 73 34.21 -31.02 -2.15
CA LYS A 73 35.67 -31.20 -2.29
C LYS A 73 36.19 -32.34 -1.41
N THR A 74 35.74 -32.45 -0.16
CA THR A 74 36.16 -33.51 0.76
C THR A 74 35.60 -34.88 0.37
N ILE A 75 34.32 -34.95 0.00
CA ILE A 75 33.67 -36.21 -0.41
C ILE A 75 34.25 -36.71 -1.74
N LEU A 76 34.46 -35.83 -2.72
CA LEU A 76 35.08 -36.23 -4.00
C LEU A 76 36.53 -36.68 -3.81
N SER A 77 37.29 -36.00 -2.96
CA SER A 77 38.68 -36.38 -2.67
C SER A 77 38.78 -37.68 -1.85
N GLY A 78 37.81 -37.98 -0.99
CA GLY A 78 37.80 -39.20 -0.18
C GLY A 78 37.32 -40.46 -0.90
N ILE A 79 36.66 -40.31 -2.05
CA ILE A 79 36.23 -41.44 -2.90
C ILE A 79 37.34 -41.88 -3.87
N GLU A 80 38.30 -40.99 -4.18
CA GLU A 80 39.42 -41.30 -5.11
C GLU A 80 40.63 -41.97 -4.43
N ASP A 81 40.66 -41.98 -3.09
CA ASP A 81 41.70 -42.62 -2.26
C ASP A 81 41.35 -44.09 -1.84
N HIS A 82 40.24 -44.65 -2.34
CA HIS A 82 39.84 -46.05 -2.16
C HIS A 82 39.66 -46.77 -3.50
#